data_AF-F4G364-F1
#
_entry.id   AF-F4G364-F1
#
_cell.length_a   1.000
_cell.length_b   1.000
_cell.length_c   1.000
_cell.angle_alpha   90.00
_cell.angle_beta   90.00
_cell.angle_gamma   90.00
#
_symmetry.space_group_name_H-M   'P 1'
#
loop_
_entity.id
_entity.type
_entity.pdbx_description
1 polymer ?
#
loop_
_entity_poly.entity_id
_entity_poly.type
_entity_poly.pdbx_seq_one_letter_code
_entity_poly.pdbx_strand_id
1 'polypeptide(L)'
;MEDLNMVEEAKIRASRFGEVVGLVSRVSTISHGIENNQIRAEISYDVYLKRKFVIGTYVGISLLVPRTLMLGRIIALERSDILSITKVPALSPSVDPTGITTPLSLTIELLSEKVGDEVVPPSSPVDPQSPLFFPNKEFVKEMLGLNVRGLSIGKLIEGYKEMDVDVPLTEEMLRHHVLVVGTTGAGKTNLLKLIISRSEVPALAFDLQGDYIRLIAELGGNVLVPVTVDYASGVTDFINQFLRRTNLQRFKIERIDGQKVKLSDGSGSFNMILVGFRLRDNYKELTSVSPFFTSQGAYFFRIVTENCMAAVDEWIQQCEDVMRDMSVHSTTMDNIKRSVRMLEDTGILDVTIREGTRRFTLGEPNYEELLTGKSVMDLRWALERGVSSATVSAFLTIAKVFNIIDQRYKNNGRETPFLLIFDEAHEYFPQARKEEDKEGLERLINKILRLGRVRGMGTILATHRPTDLNDLILTLTNTKVAMRADEDALEKIGMDDYANLLQASPPGYAVMRSFSLRVKELIFRTEKLQS
;
A
#
# COMPACT_ATOMS: atom_id res chain seq x y z
N MET A 1 -37.62 -37.88 16.81
CA MET A 1 -37.95 -37.69 15.37
C MET A 1 -37.64 -36.27 14.91
N GLU A 2 -37.72 -35.24 15.76
CA GLU A 2 -37.35 -33.86 15.39
C GLU A 2 -35.83 -33.68 15.12
N ASP A 3 -34.95 -34.36 15.87
CA ASP A 3 -33.48 -34.20 15.71
C ASP A 3 -32.90 -34.72 14.37
N LEU A 4 -33.43 -35.84 13.85
CA LEU A 4 -33.03 -36.40 12.54
C LEU A 4 -33.43 -35.47 11.38
N ASN A 5 -34.48 -34.66 11.58
CA ASN A 5 -34.93 -33.70 10.59
C ASN A 5 -33.98 -32.49 10.51
N MET A 6 -33.42 -32.04 11.65
CA MET A 6 -32.53 -30.88 11.68
C MET A 6 -31.20 -31.09 10.93
N VAL A 7 -30.60 -32.27 11.05
CA VAL A 7 -29.35 -32.59 10.33
C VAL A 7 -29.60 -32.65 8.82
N GLU A 8 -30.72 -33.24 8.40
CA GLU A 8 -31.06 -33.35 6.98
C GLU A 8 -31.43 -31.98 6.39
N GLU A 9 -32.18 -31.14 7.12
CA GLU A 9 -32.42 -29.74 6.75
C GLU A 9 -31.11 -28.96 6.60
N ALA A 10 -30.16 -29.14 7.53
CA ALA A 10 -28.87 -28.49 7.47
C ALA A 10 -28.01 -28.96 6.28
N LYS A 11 -28.09 -30.25 5.90
CA LYS A 11 -27.45 -30.77 4.69
C LYS A 11 -28.10 -30.19 3.43
N ILE A 12 -29.42 -30.12 3.36
CA ILE A 12 -30.14 -29.51 2.24
C ILE A 12 -29.72 -28.05 2.07
N ARG A 13 -29.58 -27.30 3.17
CA ARG A 13 -29.07 -25.93 3.15
C ARG A 13 -27.63 -25.86 2.65
N ALA A 14 -26.74 -26.71 3.14
CA ALA A 14 -25.34 -26.78 2.72
C ALA A 14 -25.20 -27.10 1.22
N SER A 15 -25.99 -28.05 0.71
CA SER A 15 -25.99 -28.48 -0.69
C SER A 15 -26.33 -27.38 -1.69
N ARG A 16 -26.97 -26.27 -1.26
CA ARG A 16 -27.22 -25.10 -2.12
C ARG A 16 -25.95 -24.28 -2.38
N PHE A 17 -24.97 -24.37 -1.49
CA PHE A 17 -23.76 -23.56 -1.52
C PHE A 17 -22.50 -24.39 -1.81
N GLY A 18 -22.61 -25.71 -1.84
CA GLY A 18 -21.45 -26.58 -2.05
C GLY A 18 -21.73 -28.07 -1.87
N GLU A 19 -20.66 -28.87 -1.93
CA GLU A 19 -20.74 -30.32 -1.74
C GLU A 19 -20.54 -30.67 -0.26
N VAL A 20 -21.48 -31.37 0.37
CA VAL A 20 -21.35 -31.85 1.75
C VAL A 20 -20.31 -32.97 1.83
N VAL A 21 -19.31 -32.82 2.70
CA VAL A 21 -18.13 -33.71 2.78
C VAL A 21 -17.88 -34.31 4.15
N GLY A 22 -18.51 -33.79 5.20
CA GLY A 22 -18.27 -34.31 6.55
C GLY A 22 -19.19 -33.69 7.58
N LEU A 23 -18.86 -33.93 8.85
CA LEU A 23 -19.61 -33.45 9.99
C LEU A 23 -18.64 -32.89 11.04
N VAL A 24 -19.09 -31.88 11.78
CA VAL A 24 -18.37 -31.39 12.96
C VAL A 24 -18.27 -32.51 14.01
N SER A 25 -17.08 -32.66 14.62
CA SER A 25 -16.78 -33.79 15.51
C SER A 25 -17.69 -33.80 16.73
N ARG A 26 -18.02 -35.01 17.21
CA ARG A 26 -18.81 -35.25 18.42
C ARG A 26 -17.98 -35.25 19.70
N VAL A 27 -16.65 -35.35 19.58
CA VAL A 27 -15.77 -35.82 20.67
C VAL A 27 -14.93 -34.71 21.28
N SER A 28 -14.66 -33.66 20.52
CA SER A 28 -13.89 -32.51 21.00
C SER A 28 -14.81 -31.43 21.54
N THR A 29 -14.47 -30.85 22.69
CA THR A 29 -15.19 -29.70 23.25
C THR A 29 -15.08 -28.54 22.27
N ILE A 30 -16.20 -28.11 21.72
CA ILE A 30 -16.26 -26.95 20.84
C ILE A 30 -16.31 -25.72 21.75
N SER A 31 -15.16 -25.13 22.06
CA SER A 31 -15.11 -23.83 22.71
C SER A 31 -14.98 -22.74 21.65
N HIS A 32 -16.02 -21.93 21.50
CA HIS A 32 -16.01 -20.72 20.68
C HIS A 32 -16.05 -19.50 21.61
N GLY A 33 -15.03 -18.65 21.54
CA GLY A 33 -14.88 -17.45 22.37
C GLY A 33 -13.73 -16.56 21.90
N ILE A 34 -13.48 -15.44 22.58
CA ILE A 34 -12.48 -14.42 22.17
C ILE A 34 -11.06 -15.02 21.98
N GLU A 35 -10.72 -16.08 22.73
CA GLU A 35 -9.41 -16.74 22.68
C GLU A 35 -9.38 -18.04 21.85
N ASN A 36 -10.54 -18.61 21.50
CA ASN A 36 -10.63 -19.88 20.74
C ASN A 36 -11.68 -19.76 19.62
N ASN A 37 -11.22 -19.63 18.37
CA ASN A 37 -12.04 -19.60 17.16
C ASN A 37 -11.91 -20.89 16.32
N GLN A 38 -11.46 -21.99 16.93
CA GLN A 38 -11.16 -23.23 16.23
C GLN A 38 -12.16 -24.34 16.57
N ILE A 39 -12.55 -25.11 15.57
CA ILE A 39 -13.37 -26.32 15.74
C ILE A 39 -12.65 -27.52 15.13
N ARG A 40 -13.00 -28.73 15.59
CA ARG A 40 -12.58 -29.96 14.92
C ARG A 40 -13.71 -30.59 14.13
N ALA A 41 -13.38 -31.08 12.95
CA ALA A 41 -14.28 -31.84 12.09
C ALA A 41 -13.66 -33.17 11.68
N GLU A 42 -14.50 -34.13 11.34
CA GLU A 42 -14.08 -35.46 10.88
C GLU A 42 -14.60 -35.72 9.47
N ILE A 43 -13.69 -36.17 8.61
CA ILE A 43 -13.98 -36.58 7.24
C ILE A 43 -13.80 -38.08 7.14
N SER A 44 -14.80 -38.78 6.60
CA SER A 44 -14.70 -40.22 6.39
C SER A 44 -13.57 -40.56 5.41
N TYR A 45 -12.99 -41.74 5.57
CA TYR A 45 -11.89 -42.20 4.71
C TYR A 45 -12.28 -42.20 3.22
N ASP A 46 -13.52 -42.58 2.90
CA ASP A 46 -14.03 -42.59 1.52
C ASP A 46 -14.05 -41.19 0.88
N VAL A 47 -14.40 -40.16 1.66
CA VAL A 47 -14.40 -38.77 1.16
C VAL A 47 -12.97 -38.27 1.03
N TYR A 48 -12.11 -38.59 2.01
CA TYR A 48 -10.68 -38.27 1.95
C TYR A 48 -9.97 -38.87 0.73
N LEU A 49 -10.35 -40.09 0.29
CA LEU A 49 -9.81 -40.69 -0.93
C LEU A 49 -10.25 -39.95 -2.21
N LYS A 50 -11.44 -39.37 -2.21
CA LYS A 50 -12.03 -38.69 -3.37
C LYS A 50 -11.66 -37.21 -3.46
N ARG A 51 -11.38 -36.57 -2.33
CA ARG A 51 -11.13 -35.12 -2.24
C ARG A 51 -9.81 -34.83 -1.55
N LYS A 52 -9.07 -33.88 -2.10
CA LYS A 52 -7.83 -33.39 -1.50
C LYS A 52 -8.14 -32.29 -0.49
N PHE A 53 -7.67 -32.47 0.74
CA PHE A 53 -7.72 -31.47 1.81
C PHE A 53 -6.31 -30.92 2.01
N VAL A 54 -6.16 -29.60 2.01
CA VAL A 54 -4.88 -28.92 2.28
C VAL A 54 -5.09 -27.81 3.30
N ILE A 55 -4.02 -27.44 4.00
CA ILE A 55 -4.04 -26.28 4.88
C ILE A 55 -4.33 -25.03 4.03
N GLY A 56 -5.16 -24.13 4.54
CA GLY A 56 -5.63 -22.93 3.85
C GLY A 56 -6.90 -23.11 3.03
N THR A 57 -7.42 -24.34 2.93
CA THR A 57 -8.67 -24.64 2.23
C THR A 57 -9.89 -24.07 2.96
N TYR A 58 -10.81 -23.46 2.20
CA TYR A 58 -12.05 -22.92 2.73
C TYR A 58 -13.11 -24.02 2.87
N VAL A 59 -13.83 -23.98 3.99
CA VAL A 59 -14.90 -24.93 4.29
C VAL A 59 -16.11 -24.18 4.81
N GLY A 60 -17.29 -24.59 4.37
CA GLY A 60 -18.56 -24.09 4.86
C GLY A 60 -19.10 -24.99 5.96
N ILE A 61 -19.74 -24.41 6.97
CA ILE A 61 -20.41 -25.14 8.05
C ILE A 61 -21.87 -24.70 8.08
N SER A 62 -22.79 -25.66 8.12
CA SER A 62 -24.22 -25.42 8.20
C SER A 62 -24.72 -25.73 9.61
N LEU A 63 -25.00 -24.69 10.42
CA LEU A 63 -25.29 -24.88 11.85
C LEU A 63 -26.69 -25.45 12.08
N LEU A 64 -26.80 -26.41 13.01
CA LEU A 64 -28.06 -27.13 13.24
C LEU A 64 -29.10 -26.23 13.92
N VAL A 65 -28.77 -25.67 15.08
CA VAL A 65 -29.72 -24.93 15.93
C VAL A 65 -29.91 -23.48 15.45
N PRO A 66 -28.83 -22.68 15.22
CA PRO A 66 -28.96 -21.31 14.72
C PRO A 66 -29.51 -21.21 13.30
N ARG A 67 -29.39 -22.29 12.50
CA ARG A 67 -29.77 -22.36 11.09
C ARG A 67 -29.02 -21.38 10.18
N THR A 68 -27.87 -20.88 10.62
CA THR A 68 -26.97 -19.99 9.86
C THR A 68 -25.88 -20.80 9.14
N LEU A 69 -25.10 -20.10 8.32
CA LEU A 69 -23.96 -20.66 7.58
C LEU A 69 -22.68 -19.96 8.04
N MET A 70 -21.61 -20.72 8.23
CA MET A 70 -20.29 -20.19 8.55
C MET A 70 -19.28 -20.54 7.48
N LEU A 71 -18.28 -19.67 7.31
CA LEU A 71 -17.07 -19.94 6.57
C LEU A 71 -15.93 -20.17 7.56
N GLY A 72 -15.17 -21.22 7.35
CA GLY A 72 -13.93 -21.50 8.05
C GLY A 72 -12.78 -21.83 7.11
N ARG A 73 -11.58 -21.94 7.67
CA ARG A 73 -10.34 -22.27 6.97
C ARG A 73 -9.63 -23.40 7.68
N ILE A 74 -9.19 -24.41 6.94
CA ILE A 74 -8.41 -25.51 7.50
C ILE A 74 -7.02 -25.00 7.91
N ILE A 75 -6.67 -25.15 9.19
CA ILE A 75 -5.35 -24.76 9.71
C ILE A 75 -4.48 -25.96 10.09
N ALA A 76 -5.09 -27.13 10.35
CA ALA A 76 -4.36 -28.37 10.61
C ALA A 76 -5.11 -29.61 10.09
N LEU A 77 -4.33 -30.63 9.73
CA LEU A 77 -4.78 -31.91 9.24
C LEU A 77 -4.09 -33.02 10.05
N GLU A 78 -4.86 -33.89 10.68
CA GLU A 78 -4.35 -34.97 11.53
C GLU A 78 -4.84 -36.34 11.01
N ARG A 79 -3.90 -37.28 10.91
CA ARG A 79 -4.15 -38.68 10.57
C ARG A 79 -3.56 -39.55 11.65
N SER A 80 -4.32 -40.53 12.12
CA SER A 80 -3.86 -41.48 13.13
C SER A 80 -4.17 -42.89 12.69
N ASP A 81 -3.26 -43.82 12.93
CA ASP A 81 -3.53 -45.24 12.78
C ASP A 81 -4.52 -45.71 13.86
N ILE A 82 -5.34 -46.72 13.56
CA ILE A 82 -6.29 -47.27 14.54
C ILE A 82 -5.61 -47.75 15.84
N LEU A 83 -4.39 -48.28 15.76
CA LEU A 83 -3.61 -48.69 16.94
C LEU A 83 -3.17 -47.48 17.77
N SER A 84 -2.87 -46.36 17.12
CA SER A 84 -2.53 -45.10 17.81
C SER A 84 -3.75 -44.52 18.53
N ILE A 85 -4.92 -44.56 17.89
CA ILE A 85 -6.19 -44.10 18.47
C ILE A 85 -6.56 -44.97 19.69
N THR A 86 -6.42 -46.29 19.54
CA THR A 86 -6.71 -47.27 20.61
C THR A 86 -5.61 -47.36 21.67
N LYS A 87 -4.49 -46.66 21.48
CA LYS A 87 -3.29 -46.68 22.35
C LYS A 87 -2.72 -48.09 22.54
N VAL A 88 -2.84 -48.95 21.54
CA VAL A 88 -2.30 -50.31 21.54
C VAL A 88 -0.95 -50.31 20.82
N PRO A 89 0.16 -50.71 21.47
CA PRO A 89 1.47 -50.75 20.82
C PRO A 89 1.56 -51.90 19.80
N ALA A 90 2.14 -51.62 18.64
CA ALA A 90 2.48 -52.65 17.68
C ALA A 90 3.66 -53.48 18.21
N LEU A 91 3.47 -54.79 18.40
CA LEU A 91 4.50 -55.70 18.89
C LEU A 91 5.55 -56.04 17.81
N SER A 92 5.24 -55.77 16.53
CA SER A 92 6.14 -55.87 15.39
C SER A 92 5.67 -54.94 14.25
N PRO A 93 6.58 -54.46 13.36
CA PRO A 93 6.18 -53.70 12.18
C PRO A 93 5.44 -54.62 11.20
N SER A 94 4.11 -54.56 11.21
CA SER A 94 3.24 -55.26 10.25
C SER A 94 2.61 -54.25 9.27
N VAL A 95 2.57 -54.59 7.98
CA VAL A 95 1.84 -53.80 6.98
C VAL A 95 0.37 -54.19 7.04
N ASP A 96 -0.46 -53.38 7.70
CA ASP A 96 -1.92 -53.55 7.74
C ASP A 96 -2.61 -52.34 7.09
N PRO A 97 -3.16 -52.48 5.87
CA PRO A 97 -3.86 -51.39 5.19
C PRO A 97 -5.20 -51.03 5.84
N THR A 98 -5.74 -51.82 6.77
CA THR A 98 -6.96 -51.45 7.50
C THR A 98 -6.70 -50.38 8.56
N GLY A 99 -5.48 -50.30 9.10
CA GLY A 99 -5.09 -49.33 10.12
C GLY A 99 -5.17 -47.87 9.67
N ILE A 100 -5.09 -47.64 8.35
CA ILE A 100 -5.23 -46.31 7.74
C ILE A 100 -6.68 -45.94 7.39
N THR A 101 -7.69 -46.79 7.64
CA THR A 101 -9.10 -46.47 7.30
C THR A 101 -9.78 -45.50 8.28
N THR A 102 -9.03 -44.94 9.22
CA THR A 102 -9.52 -43.95 10.19
C THR A 102 -10.01 -42.67 9.49
N PRO A 103 -10.87 -41.86 10.14
CA PRO A 103 -11.23 -40.55 9.62
C PRO A 103 -10.02 -39.61 9.51
N LEU A 104 -10.08 -38.64 8.59
CA LEU A 104 -9.19 -37.48 8.61
C LEU A 104 -9.77 -36.46 9.61
N SER A 105 -8.96 -36.01 10.58
CA SER A 105 -9.35 -34.95 11.49
C SER A 105 -8.86 -33.60 10.98
N LEU A 106 -9.76 -32.62 10.93
CA LEU A 106 -9.49 -31.26 10.51
C LEU A 106 -9.56 -30.34 11.73
N THR A 107 -8.62 -29.41 11.84
CA THR A 107 -8.80 -28.22 12.69
C THR A 107 -9.14 -27.04 11.78
N ILE A 108 -10.28 -26.40 12.05
CA ILE A 108 -10.86 -25.35 11.22
C ILE A 108 -10.96 -24.08 12.05
N GLU A 109 -10.33 -23.01 11.57
CA GLU A 109 -10.50 -21.65 12.06
C GLU A 109 -11.80 -21.06 11.51
N LEU A 110 -12.66 -20.52 12.35
CA LEU A 110 -13.89 -19.84 11.93
C LEU A 110 -13.57 -18.39 11.49
N LEU A 111 -14.04 -18.01 10.31
CA LEU A 111 -13.74 -16.72 9.70
C LEU A 111 -14.94 -15.76 9.72
N SER A 112 -16.12 -16.23 9.32
CA SER A 112 -17.32 -15.41 9.23
C SER A 112 -18.60 -16.25 9.31
N GLU A 113 -19.71 -15.60 9.67
CA GLU A 113 -21.04 -16.18 9.79
C GLU A 113 -22.04 -15.32 9.00
N LYS A 114 -22.93 -15.98 8.24
CA LYS A 114 -24.05 -15.34 7.55
C LYS A 114 -25.28 -15.39 8.43
N VAL A 115 -25.67 -14.23 8.96
CA VAL A 115 -26.86 -14.04 9.79
C VAL A 115 -27.85 -13.17 9.01
N GLY A 116 -28.90 -13.79 8.48
CA GLY A 116 -29.80 -13.14 7.52
C GLY A 116 -29.07 -12.77 6.22
N ASP A 117 -29.10 -11.50 5.87
CA ASP A 117 -28.42 -10.95 4.67
C ASP A 117 -27.03 -10.35 4.99
N GLU A 118 -26.60 -10.39 6.25
CA GLU A 118 -25.32 -9.83 6.67
C GLU A 118 -24.28 -10.91 6.98
N VAL A 119 -23.02 -10.59 6.66
CA VAL A 119 -21.85 -11.40 7.03
C VAL A 119 -21.17 -10.72 8.22
N VAL A 120 -21.13 -11.43 9.33
CA VAL A 120 -20.62 -10.96 10.62
C VAL A 120 -19.49 -11.88 11.11
N PRO A 121 -18.71 -11.48 12.12
CA PRO A 121 -17.81 -12.39 12.80
C PRO A 121 -18.57 -13.60 13.35
N PRO A 122 -17.94 -14.79 13.42
CA PRO A 122 -18.56 -15.97 14.03
C PRO A 122 -19.04 -15.65 15.44
N SER A 123 -20.32 -15.87 15.70
CA SER A 123 -20.96 -15.50 16.98
C SER A 123 -21.79 -16.64 17.56
N SER A 124 -22.37 -17.45 16.70
CA SER A 124 -23.16 -18.62 17.10
C SER A 124 -22.29 -19.78 17.58
N PRO A 125 -22.79 -20.62 18.51
CA PRO A 125 -22.13 -21.88 18.83
C PRO A 125 -22.19 -22.83 17.63
N VAL A 126 -21.12 -23.61 17.43
CA VAL A 126 -21.11 -24.66 16.42
C VAL A 126 -21.58 -25.97 17.05
N ASP A 127 -22.74 -26.46 16.63
CA ASP A 127 -23.28 -27.73 17.13
C ASP A 127 -22.46 -28.92 16.59
N PRO A 128 -22.13 -29.92 17.43
CA PRO A 128 -21.63 -31.20 16.94
C PRO A 128 -22.56 -31.77 15.87
N GLN A 129 -21.99 -32.45 14.88
CA GLN A 129 -22.73 -32.99 13.72
C GLN A 129 -23.29 -31.95 12.74
N SER A 130 -22.97 -30.65 12.90
CA SER A 130 -23.23 -29.67 11.85
C SER A 130 -22.57 -30.10 10.53
N PRO A 131 -23.30 -30.12 9.39
CA PRO A 131 -22.71 -30.50 8.11
C PRO A 131 -21.59 -29.57 7.66
N LEU A 132 -20.47 -30.18 7.25
CA LEU A 132 -19.34 -29.52 6.62
C LEU A 132 -19.45 -29.69 5.10
N PHE A 133 -19.24 -28.60 4.35
CA PHE A 133 -19.30 -28.62 2.89
C PHE A 133 -18.13 -27.86 2.25
N PHE A 134 -17.78 -28.23 1.03
CA PHE A 134 -16.88 -27.45 0.18
C PHE A 134 -17.66 -26.35 -0.53
N PRO A 135 -17.45 -25.08 -0.18
CA PRO A 135 -18.22 -23.99 -0.75
C PRO A 135 -17.87 -23.75 -2.22
N ASN A 136 -18.85 -23.29 -2.98
CA ASN A 136 -18.63 -22.74 -4.31
C ASN A 136 -17.98 -21.35 -4.24
N LYS A 137 -17.42 -20.89 -5.37
CA LYS A 137 -16.69 -19.61 -5.43
C LYS A 137 -17.53 -18.40 -5.02
N GLU A 138 -18.84 -18.40 -5.32
CA GLU A 138 -19.72 -17.27 -5.00
C GLU A 138 -19.99 -17.18 -3.50
N PHE A 139 -20.16 -18.32 -2.83
CA PHE A 139 -20.28 -18.36 -1.37
C PHE A 139 -19.00 -17.85 -0.70
N VAL A 140 -17.81 -18.29 -1.15
CA VAL A 140 -16.55 -17.80 -0.60
C VAL A 140 -16.40 -16.30 -0.83
N LYS A 141 -16.68 -15.82 -2.05
CA LYS A 141 -16.61 -14.41 -2.40
C LYS A 141 -17.55 -13.55 -1.55
N GLU A 142 -18.77 -14.02 -1.30
CA GLU A 142 -19.74 -13.36 -0.43
C GLU A 142 -19.25 -13.32 1.03
N MET A 143 -18.89 -14.48 1.59
CA MET A 143 -18.50 -14.63 3.00
C MET A 143 -17.19 -13.93 3.36
N LEU A 144 -16.33 -13.65 2.39
CA LEU A 144 -15.11 -12.86 2.57
C LEU A 144 -15.32 -11.36 2.38
N GLY A 145 -16.51 -10.93 1.95
CA GLY A 145 -16.81 -9.53 1.65
C GLY A 145 -16.20 -9.03 0.33
N LEU A 146 -15.97 -9.92 -0.63
CA LEU A 146 -15.33 -9.61 -1.92
C LEU A 146 -16.34 -9.25 -3.03
N ASN A 147 -17.64 -9.24 -2.73
CA ASN A 147 -18.70 -8.76 -3.63
C ASN A 147 -18.79 -7.22 -3.64
N VAL A 148 -17.65 -6.55 -3.87
CA VAL A 148 -17.54 -5.10 -3.89
C VAL A 148 -16.82 -4.64 -5.16
N ARG A 149 -17.15 -3.44 -5.63
CA ARG A 149 -16.46 -2.83 -6.77
C ARG A 149 -15.10 -2.30 -6.31
N GLY A 150 -14.05 -2.62 -7.06
CA GLY A 150 -12.71 -2.13 -6.80
C GLY A 150 -11.72 -2.59 -7.87
N LEU A 151 -10.49 -2.10 -7.77
CA LEU A 151 -9.40 -2.47 -8.66
C LEU A 151 -8.91 -3.88 -8.30
N SER A 152 -9.00 -4.84 -9.21
CA SER A 152 -8.45 -6.17 -8.96
C SER A 152 -6.92 -6.10 -8.88
N ILE A 153 -6.39 -6.45 -7.71
CA ILE A 153 -4.94 -6.49 -7.44
C ILE A 153 -4.35 -7.90 -7.53
N GLY A 154 -5.20 -8.93 -7.62
CA GLY A 154 -4.77 -10.31 -7.53
C GLY A 154 -5.93 -11.29 -7.41
N LYS A 155 -5.58 -12.57 -7.31
CA LYS A 155 -6.52 -13.68 -7.11
C LYS A 155 -6.35 -14.27 -5.71
N LEU A 156 -7.47 -14.70 -5.11
CA LEU A 156 -7.45 -15.34 -3.80
C LEU A 156 -6.65 -16.64 -3.83
N ILE A 157 -5.88 -16.88 -2.78
CA ILE A 157 -5.15 -18.13 -2.59
C ILE A 157 -5.89 -19.02 -1.60
N GLU A 158 -6.08 -20.28 -2.01
CA GLU A 158 -6.55 -21.38 -1.19
C GLU A 158 -5.41 -22.39 -1.00
N GLY A 159 -4.77 -22.35 0.18
CA GLY A 159 -3.53 -23.09 0.44
C GLY A 159 -2.40 -22.60 -0.45
N TYR A 160 -2.11 -23.31 -1.55
CA TYR A 160 -1.14 -22.93 -2.58
C TYR A 160 -1.78 -22.78 -3.98
N LYS A 161 -3.10 -22.91 -4.06
CA LYS A 161 -3.83 -22.85 -5.33
C LYS A 161 -4.50 -21.51 -5.48
N GLU A 162 -4.45 -21.00 -6.69
CA GLU A 162 -5.15 -19.79 -7.08
C GLU A 162 -6.61 -20.14 -7.34
N MET A 163 -7.51 -19.49 -6.60
CA MET A 163 -8.94 -19.57 -6.83
C MET A 163 -9.35 -18.41 -7.74
N ASP A 164 -10.25 -18.65 -8.69
CA ASP A 164 -10.77 -17.64 -9.60
C ASP A 164 -11.78 -16.71 -8.89
N VAL A 165 -11.27 -15.98 -7.89
CA VAL A 165 -11.95 -14.93 -7.14
C VAL A 165 -10.97 -13.76 -7.05
N ASP A 166 -11.37 -12.64 -7.66
CA ASP A 166 -10.59 -11.41 -7.62
C ASP A 166 -10.55 -10.82 -6.21
N VAL A 167 -9.40 -10.26 -5.85
CA VAL A 167 -9.22 -9.46 -4.64
C VAL A 167 -9.25 -7.99 -5.06
N PRO A 168 -10.34 -7.26 -4.77
CA PRO A 168 -10.48 -5.85 -5.11
C PRO A 168 -9.83 -4.96 -4.05
N LEU A 169 -9.15 -3.91 -4.52
CA LEU A 169 -8.79 -2.74 -3.74
C LEU A 169 -9.85 -1.66 -3.98
N THR A 170 -10.69 -1.40 -2.98
CA THR A 170 -11.82 -0.47 -3.10
C THR A 170 -11.36 0.99 -3.05
N GLU A 171 -12.20 1.91 -3.55
CA GLU A 171 -11.94 3.35 -3.41
C GLU A 171 -11.85 3.77 -1.94
N GLU A 172 -12.66 3.15 -1.08
CA GLU A 172 -12.63 3.38 0.36
C GLU A 172 -11.28 2.96 0.96
N MET A 173 -10.75 1.79 0.61
CA MET A 173 -9.42 1.34 1.04
C MET A 173 -8.32 2.31 0.59
N LEU A 174 -8.37 2.79 -0.66
CA LEU A 174 -7.41 3.75 -1.20
C LEU A 174 -7.45 5.09 -0.45
N ARG A 175 -8.65 5.60 -0.17
CA ARG A 175 -8.87 6.86 0.56
C ARG A 175 -8.39 6.80 2.02
N HIS A 176 -8.41 5.60 2.61
CA HIS A 176 -7.94 5.36 3.99
C HIS A 176 -6.49 4.88 4.05
N HIS A 177 -5.76 5.07 2.96
CA HIS A 177 -4.35 4.78 2.78
C HIS A 177 -3.98 3.29 2.89
N VAL A 178 -2.96 2.93 2.13
CA VAL A 178 -2.48 1.55 2.01
C VAL A 178 -1.00 1.52 2.34
N LEU A 179 -0.60 0.64 3.24
CA LEU A 179 0.79 0.31 3.49
C LEU A 179 1.12 -1.03 2.84
N VAL A 180 2.18 -1.07 2.03
CA VAL A 180 2.70 -2.28 1.38
C VAL A 180 4.09 -2.59 1.94
N VAL A 181 4.24 -3.73 2.61
CA VAL A 181 5.51 -4.17 3.21
C VAL A 181 6.01 -5.40 2.50
N GLY A 182 7.32 -5.45 2.22
CA GLY A 182 7.97 -6.60 1.62
C GLY A 182 9.44 -6.36 1.32
N THR A 183 10.25 -7.41 1.27
CA THR A 183 11.67 -7.33 0.90
C THR A 183 11.84 -7.05 -0.60
N THR A 184 13.09 -6.81 -1.02
CA THR A 184 13.44 -6.68 -2.44
C THR A 184 13.05 -7.95 -3.20
N GLY A 185 12.41 -7.77 -4.36
CA GLY A 185 11.92 -8.89 -5.18
C GLY A 185 10.66 -9.59 -4.65
N ALA A 186 10.05 -9.14 -3.55
CA ALA A 186 8.78 -9.70 -3.06
C ALA A 186 7.59 -9.42 -3.99
N GLY A 187 7.67 -8.36 -4.80
CA GLY A 187 6.63 -7.96 -5.75
C GLY A 187 5.95 -6.60 -5.47
N LYS A 188 6.46 -5.81 -4.50
CA LYS A 188 5.92 -4.48 -4.13
C LYS A 188 5.74 -3.57 -5.35
N THR A 189 6.83 -3.30 -6.07
CA THR A 189 6.85 -2.41 -7.23
C THR A 189 5.91 -2.92 -8.34
N ASN A 190 5.78 -4.24 -8.53
CA ASN A 190 4.79 -4.80 -9.46
C ASN A 190 3.36 -4.49 -9.02
N LEU A 191 3.04 -4.66 -7.73
CA LEU A 191 1.72 -4.32 -7.19
C LEU A 191 1.41 -2.83 -7.34
N LEU A 192 2.35 -1.94 -7.02
CA LEU A 192 2.16 -0.49 -7.17
C LEU A 192 1.98 -0.09 -8.65
N LYS A 193 2.78 -0.67 -9.55
CA LYS A 193 2.65 -0.51 -11.02
C LYS A 193 1.30 -1.03 -11.55
N LEU A 194 0.81 -2.14 -11.01
CA LEU A 194 -0.53 -2.68 -11.32
C LEU A 194 -1.63 -1.70 -10.87
N ILE A 195 -1.52 -1.15 -9.66
CA ILE A 195 -2.51 -0.21 -9.12
C ILE A 195 -2.52 1.07 -9.95
N ILE A 196 -1.37 1.70 -10.21
CA ILE A 196 -1.34 2.94 -10.99
C ILE A 196 -1.81 2.72 -12.43
N SER A 197 -1.45 1.61 -13.07
CA SER A 197 -1.85 1.33 -14.46
C SER A 197 -3.36 1.08 -14.61
N ARG A 198 -4.00 0.42 -13.64
CA ARG A 198 -5.44 0.07 -13.70
C ARG A 198 -6.35 1.05 -12.96
N SER A 199 -5.80 1.95 -12.15
CA SER A 199 -6.58 2.97 -11.44
C SER A 199 -7.26 3.91 -12.43
N GLU A 200 -8.55 4.14 -12.24
CA GLU A 200 -9.32 5.22 -12.86
C GLU A 200 -9.07 6.57 -12.17
N VAL A 201 -8.58 6.53 -10.92
CA VAL A 201 -8.22 7.72 -10.14
C VAL A 201 -6.87 8.27 -10.64
N PRO A 202 -6.76 9.58 -10.92
CA PRO A 202 -5.49 10.25 -11.21
C PRO A 202 -4.46 10.02 -10.10
N ALA A 203 -3.19 9.87 -10.49
CA ALA A 203 -2.16 9.42 -9.56
C ALA A 203 -0.82 10.11 -9.79
N LEU A 204 -0.08 10.32 -8.69
CA LEU A 204 1.29 10.80 -8.69
C LEU A 204 2.17 9.83 -7.89
N ALA A 205 3.10 9.17 -8.58
CA ALA A 205 4.13 8.34 -7.97
C ALA A 205 5.42 9.12 -7.74
N PHE A 206 6.03 8.95 -6.56
CA PHE A 206 7.35 9.48 -6.22
C PHE A 206 8.39 8.37 -6.32
N ASP A 207 9.32 8.52 -7.26
CA ASP A 207 10.17 7.43 -7.71
C ASP A 207 11.66 7.74 -7.49
N LEU A 208 12.25 7.10 -6.49
CA LEU A 208 13.68 7.21 -6.17
C LEU A 208 14.55 6.30 -7.01
N GLN A 209 13.98 5.24 -7.62
CA GLN A 209 14.74 4.18 -8.30
C GLN A 209 14.57 4.22 -9.83
N GLY A 210 13.58 4.95 -10.33
CA GLY A 210 13.29 5.11 -11.75
C GLY A 210 12.43 3.99 -12.33
N ASP A 211 11.72 3.26 -11.47
CA ASP A 211 10.93 2.09 -11.82
C ASP A 211 9.65 2.43 -12.60
N TYR A 212 9.02 3.57 -12.33
CA TYR A 212 7.69 3.93 -12.81
C TYR A 212 7.72 4.72 -14.12
N ILE A 213 8.88 5.28 -14.46
CA ILE A 213 9.07 6.20 -15.60
C ILE A 213 8.61 5.57 -16.91
N ARG A 214 9.08 4.35 -17.20
CA ARG A 214 8.72 3.66 -18.44
C ARG A 214 7.23 3.39 -18.52
N LEU A 215 6.62 2.91 -17.42
CA LEU A 215 5.18 2.66 -17.36
C LEU A 215 4.38 3.93 -17.64
N ILE A 216 4.72 5.04 -17.01
CA ILE A 216 4.01 6.31 -17.21
C ILE A 216 4.23 6.87 -18.61
N ALA A 217 5.42 6.72 -19.17
CA ALA A 217 5.70 7.10 -20.55
C ALA A 217 4.84 6.28 -21.55
N GLU A 218 4.71 4.96 -21.33
CA GLU A 218 3.88 4.08 -22.16
C GLU A 218 2.37 4.36 -22.01
N LEU A 219 1.93 4.77 -20.83
CA LEU A 219 0.56 5.24 -20.58
C LEU A 219 0.28 6.66 -21.12
N GLY A 220 1.29 7.33 -21.69
CA GLY A 220 1.18 8.70 -22.19
C GLY A 220 0.96 9.75 -21.09
N GLY A 221 1.43 9.47 -19.87
CA GLY A 221 1.28 10.35 -18.72
C GLY A 221 2.35 11.44 -18.63
N ASN A 222 2.53 11.99 -17.43
CA ASN A 222 3.49 13.06 -17.16
C ASN A 222 4.69 12.57 -16.35
N VAL A 223 5.89 12.85 -16.81
CA VAL A 223 7.14 12.59 -16.08
C VAL A 223 7.69 13.93 -15.59
N LEU A 224 7.61 14.16 -14.30
CA LEU A 224 8.16 15.34 -13.63
C LEU A 224 9.60 15.05 -13.25
N VAL A 225 10.51 15.94 -13.60
CA VAL A 225 11.94 15.77 -13.35
C VAL A 225 12.46 17.01 -12.62
N PRO A 226 12.67 16.94 -11.29
CA PRO A 226 13.34 18.01 -10.55
C PRO A 226 14.77 18.14 -11.04
N VAL A 227 15.04 19.23 -11.75
CA VAL A 227 16.37 19.50 -12.30
C VAL A 227 17.15 20.25 -11.25
N THR A 228 18.34 19.77 -10.92
CA THR A 228 19.25 20.50 -10.02
C THR A 228 20.13 21.47 -10.81
N VAL A 229 20.75 22.42 -10.11
CA VAL A 229 21.74 23.35 -10.69
C VAL A 229 22.89 22.66 -11.43
N ASP A 230 23.20 21.38 -11.13
CA ASP A 230 24.26 20.61 -11.84
C ASP A 230 23.91 20.34 -13.30
N TYR A 231 22.62 20.32 -13.62
CA TYR A 231 22.07 19.96 -14.92
C TYR A 231 21.63 21.18 -15.74
N ALA A 232 22.07 22.38 -15.35
CA ALA A 232 21.69 23.65 -15.97
C ALA A 232 22.32 23.91 -17.36
N SER A 233 23.15 23.00 -17.89
CA SER A 233 23.98 23.23 -19.08
C SER A 233 23.21 23.27 -20.41
N GLY A 234 22.09 22.56 -20.54
CA GLY A 234 21.26 22.60 -21.76
C GLY A 234 20.07 21.64 -21.76
N VAL A 235 18.88 22.13 -22.14
CA VAL A 235 17.62 21.34 -22.16
C VAL A 235 17.73 20.10 -23.04
N THR A 236 18.24 20.22 -24.27
CA THR A 236 18.33 19.09 -25.21
C THR A 236 19.31 18.02 -24.75
N ASP A 237 20.46 18.41 -24.19
CA ASP A 237 21.46 17.47 -23.67
C ASP A 237 20.91 16.71 -22.47
N PHE A 238 20.23 17.41 -21.57
CA PHE A 238 19.54 16.81 -20.43
C PHE A 238 18.51 15.77 -20.87
N ILE A 239 17.64 16.11 -21.83
CA ILE A 239 16.62 15.18 -22.35
C ILE A 239 17.28 13.94 -22.96
N ASN A 240 18.36 14.10 -23.74
CA ASN A 240 19.08 12.98 -24.32
C ASN A 240 19.72 12.08 -23.25
N GLN A 241 20.29 12.67 -22.19
CA GLN A 241 20.82 11.93 -21.05
C GLN A 241 19.72 11.18 -20.31
N PHE A 242 18.56 11.82 -20.10
CA PHE A 242 17.39 11.20 -19.50
C PHE A 242 16.93 9.98 -20.30
N LEU A 243 16.68 10.13 -21.59
CA LEU A 243 16.20 9.05 -22.46
C LEU A 243 17.15 7.85 -22.48
N ARG A 244 18.45 8.09 -22.35
CA ARG A 244 19.46 7.04 -22.21
C ARG A 244 19.37 6.34 -20.85
N ARG A 245 19.31 7.11 -19.76
CA ARG A 245 19.23 6.58 -18.38
C ARG A 245 17.95 5.79 -18.11
N THR A 246 16.86 6.07 -18.83
CA THR A 246 15.55 5.44 -18.64
C THR A 246 15.24 4.36 -19.67
N ASN A 247 16.16 4.08 -20.60
CA ASN A 247 15.95 3.17 -21.73
C ASN A 247 14.73 3.53 -22.59
N LEU A 248 14.54 4.83 -22.85
CA LEU A 248 13.44 5.41 -23.64
C LEU A 248 13.93 6.04 -24.96
N GLN A 249 15.10 5.65 -25.47
CA GLN A 249 15.73 6.25 -26.67
C GLN A 249 14.88 6.13 -27.95
N ARG A 250 13.84 5.29 -27.96
CA ARG A 250 12.86 5.22 -29.06
C ARG A 250 12.05 6.51 -29.19
N PHE A 251 11.82 7.22 -28.08
CA PHE A 251 11.11 8.49 -28.06
C PHE A 251 12.05 9.62 -28.49
N LYS A 252 11.53 10.55 -29.29
CA LYS A 252 12.23 11.75 -29.75
C LYS A 252 11.47 12.99 -29.34
N ILE A 253 12.18 14.12 -29.26
CA ILE A 253 11.58 15.42 -28.97
C ILE A 253 10.66 15.80 -30.14
N GLU A 254 9.36 15.90 -29.86
CA GLU A 254 8.35 16.39 -30.81
C GLU A 254 8.20 17.90 -30.67
N ARG A 255 8.14 18.41 -29.43
CA ARG A 255 7.98 19.83 -29.11
C ARG A 255 8.61 20.18 -27.77
N ILE A 256 9.25 21.35 -27.69
CA ILE A 256 9.69 21.98 -26.45
C ILE A 256 8.87 23.26 -26.25
N ASP A 257 8.32 23.45 -25.06
CA ASP A 257 7.55 24.62 -24.65
C ASP A 257 8.01 25.05 -23.24
N GLY A 258 9.12 25.79 -23.21
CA GLY A 258 9.79 26.17 -21.97
C GLY A 258 10.23 24.93 -21.18
N GLN A 259 9.63 24.71 -20.01
CA GLN A 259 9.94 23.58 -19.14
C GLN A 259 9.17 22.29 -19.50
N LYS A 260 8.17 22.35 -20.39
CA LYS A 260 7.36 21.19 -20.82
C LYS A 260 7.87 20.68 -22.17
N VAL A 261 8.13 19.38 -22.25
CA VAL A 261 8.68 18.72 -23.42
C VAL A 261 7.76 17.56 -23.80
N LYS A 262 7.28 17.56 -25.03
CA LYS A 262 6.52 16.43 -25.58
C LYS A 262 7.46 15.48 -26.29
N LEU A 263 7.44 14.21 -25.88
CA LEU A 263 8.28 13.14 -26.42
C LEU A 263 7.39 12.12 -27.12
N SER A 264 7.75 11.71 -28.34
CA SER A 264 6.96 10.80 -29.17
C SER A 264 7.83 9.81 -29.93
N ASP A 265 7.35 8.58 -30.10
CA ASP A 265 7.96 7.55 -30.95
C ASP A 265 7.12 7.23 -32.20
N GLY A 266 6.05 8.01 -32.44
CA GLY A 266 5.08 7.80 -33.51
C GLY A 266 3.93 6.86 -33.18
N SER A 267 4.09 5.97 -32.19
CA SER A 267 3.04 5.06 -31.69
C SER A 267 2.37 5.58 -30.41
N GLY A 268 3.15 6.27 -29.57
CA GLY A 268 2.70 6.92 -28.36
C GLY A 268 3.51 8.17 -28.06
N SER A 269 3.02 8.97 -27.12
CA SER A 269 3.71 10.17 -26.66
C SER A 269 3.45 10.40 -25.18
N PHE A 270 4.41 11.00 -24.48
CA PHE A 270 4.26 11.42 -23.09
C PHE A 270 4.84 12.83 -22.89
N ASN A 271 4.50 13.45 -21.76
CA ASN A 271 5.04 14.75 -21.41
C ASN A 271 6.15 14.59 -20.38
N MET A 272 7.31 15.18 -20.63
CA MET A 272 8.32 15.46 -19.61
C MET A 272 8.17 16.90 -19.15
N ILE A 273 8.21 17.13 -17.85
CA ILE A 273 8.18 18.47 -17.26
C ILE A 273 9.43 18.63 -16.42
N LEU A 274 10.32 19.53 -16.83
CA LEU A 274 11.46 19.95 -16.04
C LEU A 274 10.94 20.82 -14.90
N VAL A 275 11.23 20.43 -13.66
CA VAL A 275 10.74 21.11 -12.47
C VAL A 275 11.89 21.82 -11.78
N GLY A 276 11.68 23.09 -11.48
CA GLY A 276 12.50 23.85 -10.54
C GLY A 276 11.57 24.64 -9.63
N PHE A 277 11.97 24.87 -8.39
CA PHE A 277 11.14 25.58 -7.43
C PHE A 277 11.70 26.98 -7.21
N ARG A 278 10.89 28.02 -7.32
CA ARG A 278 11.36 29.37 -7.04
C ARG A 278 11.18 29.68 -5.57
N LEU A 279 12.20 30.22 -4.92
CA LEU A 279 12.13 30.54 -3.49
C LEU A 279 10.98 31.53 -3.19
N ARG A 280 10.86 32.55 -4.04
CA ARG A 280 9.81 33.58 -3.96
C ARG A 280 8.39 33.02 -3.96
N ASP A 281 8.16 31.89 -4.64
CA ASP A 281 6.84 31.29 -4.83
C ASP A 281 6.54 30.20 -3.78
N ASN A 282 7.58 29.78 -3.04
CA ASN A 282 7.54 28.59 -2.18
C ASN A 282 8.01 28.81 -0.74
N TYR A 283 8.48 30.00 -0.37
CA TYR A 283 9.00 30.27 0.97
C TYR A 283 7.99 29.96 2.09
N LYS A 284 6.69 30.12 1.86
CA LYS A 284 5.64 29.78 2.84
C LYS A 284 5.55 28.26 3.01
N GLU A 285 5.45 27.51 1.94
CA GLU A 285 5.35 26.05 1.96
C GLU A 285 6.63 25.40 2.47
N LEU A 286 7.81 25.89 2.06
CA LEU A 286 9.12 25.42 2.52
C LEU A 286 9.22 25.38 4.03
N THR A 287 8.69 26.38 4.75
CA THR A 287 8.70 26.38 6.22
C THR A 287 7.87 25.28 6.87
N SER A 288 6.93 24.70 6.13
CA SER A 288 6.05 23.63 6.61
C SER A 288 6.46 22.23 6.14
N VAL A 289 7.25 22.15 5.06
CA VAL A 289 7.60 20.87 4.44
C VAL A 289 9.09 20.56 4.48
N SER A 290 9.95 21.57 4.66
CA SER A 290 11.38 21.34 4.74
C SER A 290 11.73 20.82 6.13
N PRO A 291 12.56 19.76 6.21
CA PRO A 291 13.07 19.26 7.49
C PRO A 291 14.12 20.19 8.12
N PHE A 292 14.52 21.27 7.45
CA PHE A 292 15.63 22.11 7.88
C PHE A 292 15.24 23.23 8.85
N PHE A 293 13.94 23.51 9.00
CA PHE A 293 13.46 24.59 9.86
C PHE A 293 12.98 24.09 11.21
N THR A 294 13.43 24.76 12.26
CA THR A 294 12.76 24.72 13.57
C THR A 294 11.48 25.56 13.51
N SER A 295 10.54 25.32 14.41
CA SER A 295 9.27 26.07 14.48
C SER A 295 9.49 27.60 14.59
N GLN A 296 10.49 28.04 15.37
CA GLN A 296 10.86 29.47 15.46
C GLN A 296 11.58 29.96 14.19
N GLY A 297 12.51 29.17 13.64
CA GLY A 297 13.23 29.53 12.41
C GLY A 297 12.28 29.69 11.21
N ALA A 298 11.33 28.76 11.06
CA ALA A 298 10.26 28.80 10.08
C ALA A 298 9.45 30.11 10.16
N TYR A 299 9.03 30.50 11.37
CA TYR A 299 8.24 31.71 11.58
C TYR A 299 8.97 32.98 11.11
N PHE A 300 10.21 33.18 11.57
CA PHE A 300 10.99 34.36 11.21
C PHE A 300 11.43 34.34 9.76
N PHE A 301 11.89 33.20 9.23
CA PHE A 301 12.25 33.06 7.82
C PHE A 301 11.10 33.49 6.90
N ARG A 302 9.86 33.10 7.24
CA ARG A 302 8.67 33.50 6.48
C ARG A 302 8.50 35.02 6.43
N ILE A 303 8.60 35.69 7.57
CA ILE A 303 8.39 37.15 7.67
C ILE A 303 9.53 37.89 6.98
N VAL A 304 10.78 37.45 7.19
CA VAL A 304 11.95 38.06 6.57
C VAL A 304 11.87 37.96 5.05
N THR A 305 11.55 36.78 4.51
CA THR A 305 11.44 36.57 3.06
C THR A 305 10.26 37.34 2.45
N GLU A 306 9.18 37.54 3.20
CA GLU A 306 8.05 38.38 2.75
C GLU A 306 8.45 39.85 2.59
N ASN A 307 9.41 40.34 3.39
CA ASN A 307 9.94 41.70 3.33
C ASN A 307 11.25 41.83 2.51
N CYS A 308 11.83 40.71 2.06
CA CYS A 308 13.06 40.65 1.28
C CYS A 308 13.00 39.47 0.30
N MET A 309 12.52 39.76 -0.92
CA MET A 309 12.41 38.76 -1.98
C MET A 309 13.72 38.64 -2.76
N ALA A 310 14.52 37.65 -2.40
CA ALA A 310 15.77 37.29 -3.06
C ALA A 310 15.73 35.85 -3.59
N ALA A 311 16.61 35.53 -4.55
CA ALA A 311 16.91 34.15 -4.91
C ALA A 311 17.67 33.46 -3.77
N VAL A 312 17.63 32.12 -3.70
CA VAL A 312 18.18 31.37 -2.56
C VAL A 312 19.67 31.64 -2.30
N ASP A 313 20.46 31.81 -3.37
CA ASP A 313 21.91 32.05 -3.35
C ASP A 313 22.27 33.46 -2.85
N GLU A 314 21.38 34.43 -3.07
CA GLU A 314 21.56 35.81 -2.63
C GLU A 314 20.82 36.14 -1.31
N TRP A 315 19.92 35.26 -0.86
CA TRP A 315 19.00 35.53 0.25
C TRP A 315 19.71 35.93 1.54
N ILE A 316 20.79 35.23 1.90
CA ILE A 316 21.52 35.52 3.15
C ILE A 316 22.13 36.92 3.11
N GLN A 317 22.68 37.32 1.98
CA GLN A 317 23.33 38.63 1.85
C GLN A 317 22.30 39.76 1.83
N GLN A 318 21.19 39.57 1.13
CA GLN A 318 20.18 40.62 0.94
C GLN A 318 19.23 40.77 2.13
N CYS A 319 18.93 39.67 2.84
CA CYS A 319 17.90 39.65 3.87
C CYS A 319 18.45 39.65 5.30
N GLU A 320 19.77 39.68 5.47
CA GLU A 320 20.41 39.74 6.79
C GLU A 320 20.06 41.02 7.56
N ASP A 321 20.07 42.18 6.88
CA ASP A 321 19.77 43.45 7.55
C ASP A 321 18.31 43.53 8.01
N VAL A 322 17.38 42.92 7.27
CA VAL A 322 15.97 42.80 7.68
C VAL A 322 15.84 42.02 9.00
N MET A 323 16.62 40.94 9.18
CA MET A 323 16.63 40.20 10.45
C MET A 323 17.16 41.04 11.61
N ARG A 324 18.17 41.90 11.36
CA ARG A 324 18.73 42.80 12.37
C ARG A 324 17.74 43.88 12.76
N ASP A 325 17.07 44.49 11.79
CA ASP A 325 16.05 45.52 12.01
C ASP A 325 14.86 44.97 12.82
N MET A 326 14.51 43.71 12.60
CA MET A 326 13.48 43.00 13.37
C MET A 326 13.94 42.57 14.79
N SER A 327 15.18 42.85 15.18
CA SER A 327 15.77 42.43 16.46
C SER A 327 15.69 40.92 16.69
N VAL A 328 15.84 40.11 15.63
CA VAL A 328 15.89 38.65 15.75
C VAL A 328 17.15 38.25 16.52
N HIS A 329 17.00 37.35 17.51
CA HIS A 329 18.15 36.89 18.30
C HIS A 329 19.21 36.24 17.43
N SER A 330 20.50 36.47 17.71
CA SER A 330 21.63 36.01 16.89
C SER A 330 21.61 34.50 16.65
N THR A 331 21.32 33.71 17.67
CA THR A 331 21.15 32.24 17.54
C THR A 331 20.04 31.86 16.57
N THR A 332 18.92 32.58 16.57
CA THR A 332 17.81 32.34 15.63
C THR A 332 18.20 32.75 14.22
N MET A 333 18.94 33.86 14.05
CA MET A 333 19.49 34.26 12.76
C MET A 333 20.45 33.20 12.21
N ASP A 334 21.37 32.69 13.03
CA ASP A 334 22.31 31.63 12.63
C ASP A 334 21.59 30.33 12.27
N ASN A 335 20.52 29.99 12.98
CA ASN A 335 19.66 28.86 12.63
C ASN A 335 19.03 29.06 11.24
N ILE A 336 18.43 30.23 10.97
CA ILE A 336 17.80 30.53 9.68
C ILE A 336 18.83 30.50 8.55
N LYS A 337 20.00 31.13 8.74
CA LYS A 337 21.09 31.13 7.75
C LYS A 337 21.55 29.71 7.44
N ARG A 338 21.66 28.83 8.45
CA ARG A 338 21.97 27.41 8.24
C ARG A 338 20.88 26.71 7.44
N SER A 339 19.61 26.91 7.78
CA SER A 339 18.48 26.33 7.03
C SER A 339 18.47 26.78 5.57
N VAL A 340 18.74 28.07 5.29
CA VAL A 340 18.81 28.61 3.94
C VAL A 340 19.98 28.03 3.14
N ARG A 341 21.16 27.86 3.76
CA ARG A 341 22.28 27.14 3.10
C ARG A 341 21.92 25.70 2.78
N MET A 342 21.27 24.99 3.70
CA MET A 342 20.80 23.62 3.43
C MET A 342 19.77 23.57 2.29
N LEU A 343 18.91 24.59 2.17
CA LEU A 343 18.01 24.74 1.03
C LEU A 343 18.76 25.02 -0.27
N GLU A 344 19.76 25.90 -0.26
CA GLU A 344 20.63 26.17 -1.41
C GLU A 344 21.36 24.90 -1.88
N ASP A 345 21.93 24.13 -0.93
CA ASP A 345 22.68 22.90 -1.18
C ASP A 345 21.84 21.82 -1.88
N THR A 346 20.52 21.81 -1.67
CA THR A 346 19.61 20.89 -2.38
C THR A 346 19.68 21.06 -3.90
N GLY A 347 20.02 22.26 -4.38
CA GLY A 347 20.19 22.58 -5.78
C GLY A 347 18.90 22.61 -6.61
N ILE A 348 17.71 22.48 -6.00
CA ILE A 348 16.41 22.45 -6.70
C ILE A 348 15.71 23.82 -6.74
N LEU A 349 16.27 24.80 -6.02
CA LEU A 349 15.71 26.15 -5.91
C LEU A 349 16.32 27.11 -6.95
N ASP A 350 15.48 27.98 -7.52
CA ASP A 350 15.84 29.06 -8.46
C ASP A 350 16.72 28.61 -9.65
N VAL A 351 16.56 27.36 -10.08
CA VAL A 351 17.36 26.72 -11.13
C VAL A 351 17.12 27.39 -12.49
N THR A 352 18.19 27.85 -13.12
CA THR A 352 18.14 28.50 -14.44
C THR A 352 18.81 27.63 -15.48
N ILE A 353 18.07 27.26 -16.53
CA ILE A 353 18.57 26.40 -17.61
C ILE A 353 18.72 27.20 -18.92
N ARG A 354 19.57 26.69 -19.81
CA ARG A 354 19.81 27.24 -21.15
C ARG A 354 19.07 26.45 -22.23
N GLU A 355 18.41 27.17 -23.13
CA GLU A 355 17.90 26.66 -24.40
C GLU A 355 18.47 27.52 -25.53
N GLY A 356 19.52 27.01 -26.19
CA GLY A 356 20.30 27.80 -27.14
C GLY A 356 20.92 29.04 -26.50
N THR A 357 20.50 30.23 -26.94
CA THR A 357 20.93 31.52 -26.39
C THR A 357 20.03 32.04 -25.27
N ARG A 358 18.85 31.45 -25.08
CA ARG A 358 17.88 31.88 -24.06
C ARG A 358 18.19 31.22 -22.73
N ARG A 359 18.08 31.99 -21.66
CA ARG A 359 18.10 31.52 -20.27
C ARG A 359 16.73 31.73 -19.68
N PHE A 360 16.21 30.71 -18.99
CA PHE A 360 14.99 30.85 -18.22
C PHE A 360 15.07 30.06 -16.92
N THR A 361 14.46 30.61 -15.88
CA THR A 361 14.38 29.97 -14.56
C THR A 361 13.23 28.98 -14.58
N LEU A 362 13.54 27.72 -14.30
CA LEU A 362 12.56 26.66 -14.16
C LEU A 362 11.54 27.01 -13.08
N GLY A 363 10.29 26.64 -13.33
CA GLY A 363 9.19 26.81 -12.39
C GLY A 363 8.53 25.47 -12.09
N GLU A 364 7.45 25.57 -11.32
CA GLU A 364 6.62 24.43 -10.94
C GLU A 364 5.73 23.97 -12.10
N PRO A 365 5.31 22.69 -12.15
CA PRO A 365 4.38 22.20 -13.15
C PRO A 365 2.98 22.83 -12.98
N ASN A 366 2.14 22.72 -14.02
CA ASN A 366 0.72 22.97 -13.87
C ASN A 366 0.07 21.84 -13.07
N TYR A 367 -0.10 22.04 -11.76
CA TYR A 367 -0.69 21.04 -10.87
C TYR A 367 -2.14 20.67 -11.24
N GLU A 368 -2.91 21.56 -11.88
CA GLU A 368 -4.26 21.23 -12.32
C GLU A 368 -4.25 20.16 -13.43
N GLU A 369 -3.25 20.17 -14.31
CA GLU A 369 -3.06 19.12 -15.32
C GLU A 369 -2.71 17.78 -14.66
N LEU A 370 -1.88 17.79 -13.60
CA LEU A 370 -1.49 16.58 -12.87
C LEU A 370 -2.68 15.90 -12.20
N LEU A 371 -3.67 16.68 -11.74
CA LEU A 371 -4.90 16.16 -11.12
C LEU A 371 -5.85 15.44 -12.09
N THR A 372 -5.53 15.37 -13.38
CA THR A 372 -6.38 14.72 -14.40
C THR A 372 -5.80 13.43 -14.96
N GLY A 373 -4.52 13.16 -14.72
CA GLY A 373 -3.79 12.06 -15.36
C GLY A 373 -2.91 11.27 -14.41
N LYS A 374 -2.09 10.39 -15.00
CA LYS A 374 -1.10 9.59 -14.30
C LYS A 374 0.26 10.23 -14.45
N SER A 375 0.94 10.41 -13.34
CA SER A 375 2.18 11.15 -13.28
C SER A 375 3.20 10.41 -12.41
N VAL A 376 4.49 10.60 -12.72
CA VAL A 376 5.61 10.16 -11.90
C VAL A 376 6.58 11.31 -11.74
N MET A 377 7.13 11.44 -10.53
CA MET A 377 8.24 12.32 -10.24
C MET A 377 9.53 11.50 -10.17
N ASP A 378 10.38 11.64 -11.18
CA ASP A 378 11.72 11.00 -11.24
C ASP A 378 12.67 11.76 -10.32
N LEU A 379 12.78 11.29 -9.08
CA LEU A 379 13.54 11.95 -8.04
C LEU A 379 15.03 11.60 -8.07
N ARG A 380 15.47 10.70 -8.97
CA ARG A 380 16.89 10.29 -9.06
C ARG A 380 17.83 11.47 -9.27
N TRP A 381 17.39 12.48 -10.03
CA TRP A 381 18.18 13.67 -10.33
C TRP A 381 18.39 14.56 -9.09
N ALA A 382 17.35 14.78 -8.31
CA ALA A 382 17.46 15.46 -7.02
C ALA A 382 18.24 14.60 -6.01
N LEU A 383 18.04 13.28 -6.02
CA LEU A 383 18.69 12.34 -5.12
C LEU A 383 20.22 12.34 -5.24
N GLU A 384 20.78 12.66 -6.41
CA GLU A 384 22.23 12.81 -6.60
C GLU A 384 22.85 13.90 -5.69
N ARG A 385 22.07 14.93 -5.33
CA ARG A 385 22.46 15.94 -4.32
C ARG A 385 22.18 15.48 -2.88
N GLY A 386 21.31 14.50 -2.72
CA GLY A 386 21.01 13.86 -1.44
C GLY A 386 19.51 13.61 -1.22
N VAL A 387 19.19 12.77 -0.23
CA VAL A 387 17.81 12.41 0.14
C VAL A 387 16.97 13.64 0.50
N SER A 388 17.57 14.65 1.13
CA SER A 388 16.87 15.89 1.48
C SER A 388 16.40 16.68 0.24
N SER A 389 17.15 16.64 -0.86
CA SER A 389 16.75 17.29 -2.12
C SER A 389 15.54 16.60 -2.75
N ALA A 390 15.57 15.26 -2.79
CA ALA A 390 14.44 14.46 -3.28
C ALA A 390 13.18 14.65 -2.41
N THR A 391 13.32 14.60 -1.09
CA THR A 391 12.20 14.74 -0.14
C THR A 391 11.58 16.14 -0.15
N VAL A 392 12.38 17.21 -0.17
CA VAL A 392 11.85 18.58 -0.30
C VAL A 392 11.11 18.76 -1.63
N SER A 393 11.65 18.23 -2.74
CA SER A 393 10.98 18.27 -4.04
C SER A 393 9.61 17.57 -4.00
N ALA A 394 9.57 16.36 -3.43
CA ALA A 394 8.34 15.60 -3.26
C ALA A 394 7.34 16.37 -2.40
N PHE A 395 7.76 16.84 -1.22
CA PHE A 395 6.86 17.49 -0.26
C PHE A 395 6.33 18.84 -0.74
N LEU A 396 7.12 19.64 -1.47
CA LEU A 396 6.61 20.85 -2.12
C LEU A 396 5.50 20.51 -3.13
N THR A 397 5.77 19.52 -3.98
CA THR A 397 4.80 19.04 -4.98
C THR A 397 3.51 18.58 -4.31
N ILE A 398 3.60 17.80 -3.24
CA ILE A 398 2.43 17.32 -2.48
C ILE A 398 1.70 18.47 -1.80
N ALA A 399 2.41 19.43 -1.23
CA ALA A 399 1.79 20.58 -0.58
C ALA A 399 0.95 21.40 -1.57
N LYS A 400 1.45 21.62 -2.79
CA LYS A 400 0.71 22.34 -3.85
C LYS A 400 -0.50 21.53 -4.32
N VAL A 401 -0.33 20.23 -4.60
CA VAL A 401 -1.43 19.30 -4.94
C VAL A 401 -2.52 19.32 -3.87
N PHE A 402 -2.13 19.15 -2.60
CA PHE A 402 -3.07 19.17 -1.49
C PHE A 402 -3.79 20.51 -1.37
N ASN A 403 -3.08 21.63 -1.51
CA ASN A 403 -3.69 22.95 -1.38
C ASN A 403 -4.78 23.16 -2.45
N ILE A 404 -4.57 22.72 -3.69
CA ILE A 404 -5.59 22.78 -4.75
C ILE A 404 -6.80 21.91 -4.40
N ILE A 405 -6.57 20.67 -3.98
CA ILE A 405 -7.63 19.74 -3.58
C ILE A 405 -8.44 20.30 -2.39
N ASP A 406 -7.78 20.85 -1.38
CA ASP A 406 -8.42 21.42 -0.19
C ASP A 406 -9.24 22.66 -0.54
N GLN A 407 -8.76 23.50 -1.47
CA GLN A 407 -9.53 24.66 -1.97
C GLN A 407 -10.77 24.21 -2.75
N ARG A 408 -10.66 23.21 -3.64
CA ARG A 408 -11.80 22.64 -4.35
C ARG A 408 -12.84 22.09 -3.38
N TYR A 409 -12.40 21.40 -2.32
CA TYR A 409 -13.29 20.89 -1.28
C TYR A 409 -13.98 22.04 -0.53
N LYS A 410 -13.26 23.07 -0.11
CA LYS A 410 -13.82 24.24 0.59
C LYS A 410 -14.85 25.00 -0.24
N ASN A 411 -14.61 25.12 -1.55
CA ASN A 411 -15.47 25.89 -2.45
C ASN A 411 -16.70 25.08 -2.92
N ASN A 412 -16.52 23.79 -3.22
CA ASN A 412 -17.55 22.98 -3.88
C ASN A 412 -18.18 21.92 -2.96
N GLY A 413 -17.61 21.69 -1.78
CA GLY A 413 -18.04 20.64 -0.84
C GLY A 413 -17.82 19.21 -1.35
N ARG A 414 -17.05 19.03 -2.43
CA ARG A 414 -16.82 17.74 -3.08
C ARG A 414 -15.38 17.28 -2.95
N GLU A 415 -15.23 15.98 -2.70
CA GLU A 415 -13.93 15.32 -2.73
C GLU A 415 -13.33 15.35 -4.15
N THR A 416 -12.00 15.38 -4.22
CA THR A 416 -11.25 15.23 -5.47
C THR A 416 -10.42 13.95 -5.35
N PRO A 417 -10.88 12.83 -5.93
CA PRO A 417 -10.13 11.58 -5.92
C PRO A 417 -8.74 11.76 -6.51
N PHE A 418 -7.70 11.51 -5.71
CA PHE A 418 -6.31 11.59 -6.15
C PHE A 418 -5.46 10.59 -5.38
N LEU A 419 -4.56 9.89 -6.05
CA LEU A 419 -3.73 8.85 -5.44
C LEU A 419 -2.26 9.27 -5.40
N LEU A 420 -1.70 9.36 -4.20
CA LEU A 420 -0.25 9.50 -3.99
C LEU A 420 0.37 8.11 -3.83
N ILE A 421 1.52 7.87 -4.45
CA ILE A 421 2.25 6.60 -4.33
C ILE A 421 3.70 6.90 -3.96
N PHE A 422 4.17 6.35 -2.85
CA PHE A 422 5.56 6.41 -2.41
C PHE A 422 6.15 5.01 -2.43
N ASP A 423 7.13 4.79 -3.29
CA ASP A 423 8.02 3.64 -3.16
C ASP A 423 9.18 4.01 -2.23
N GLU A 424 9.70 3.05 -1.48
CA GLU A 424 10.69 3.30 -0.40
C GLU A 424 10.27 4.40 0.60
N ALA A 425 9.05 4.31 1.11
CA ALA A 425 8.44 5.30 2.00
C ALA A 425 9.27 5.68 3.24
N HIS A 426 10.18 4.81 3.71
CA HIS A 426 11.07 5.09 4.84
C HIS A 426 12.10 6.20 4.54
N GLU A 427 12.45 6.43 3.27
CA GLU A 427 13.32 7.54 2.85
C GLU A 427 12.61 8.89 2.98
N TYR A 428 11.29 8.91 2.85
CA TYR A 428 10.47 10.13 2.96
C TYR A 428 10.02 10.39 4.39
N PHE A 429 9.56 9.34 5.08
CA PHE A 429 8.93 9.45 6.40
C PHE A 429 9.73 8.68 7.45
N PRO A 430 11.02 9.02 7.68
CA PRO A 430 11.84 8.28 8.63
C PRO A 430 11.37 8.49 10.06
N GLN A 431 11.59 7.50 10.91
CA GLN A 431 11.44 7.64 12.35
C GLN A 431 12.55 8.57 12.88
N ALA A 432 12.18 9.80 13.25
CA ALA A 432 13.13 10.78 13.77
C ALA A 432 13.66 10.37 15.16
N ARG A 433 14.98 10.54 15.35
CA ARG A 433 15.68 10.21 16.61
C ARG A 433 15.51 11.28 17.69
N LYS A 434 15.31 12.54 17.29
CA LYS A 434 15.10 13.68 18.20
C LYS A 434 13.68 14.20 18.05
N GLU A 435 13.15 14.75 19.14
CA GLU A 435 11.76 15.22 19.23
C GLU A 435 11.52 16.49 18.41
N GLU A 436 12.51 17.39 18.32
CA GLU A 436 12.45 18.60 17.48
C GLU A 436 12.34 18.28 15.97
N ASP A 437 12.95 17.17 15.53
CA ASP A 437 12.92 16.72 14.13
C ASP A 437 11.58 16.02 13.78
N LYS A 438 10.77 15.65 14.79
CA LYS A 438 9.47 14.99 14.59
C LYS A 438 8.37 15.96 14.20
N GLU A 439 8.33 17.15 14.81
CA GLU A 439 7.17 18.04 14.74
C GLU A 439 6.80 18.40 13.29
N GLY A 440 7.78 18.81 12.48
CA GLY A 440 7.56 19.21 11.08
C GLY A 440 7.03 18.06 10.21
N LEU A 441 7.67 16.89 10.29
CA LEU A 441 7.28 15.71 9.53
C LEU A 441 5.91 15.18 9.97
N GLU A 442 5.62 15.13 11.27
CA GLU A 442 4.33 14.67 11.77
C GLU A 442 3.20 15.62 11.39
N ARG A 443 3.44 16.94 11.36
CA ARG A 443 2.48 17.92 10.84
C ARG A 443 2.18 17.68 9.36
N LEU A 444 3.21 17.40 8.56
CA LEU A 444 3.05 17.02 7.15
C LEU A 444 2.23 15.74 7.01
N ILE A 445 2.56 14.69 7.76
CA ILE A 445 1.85 13.40 7.75
C ILE A 445 0.37 13.60 8.11
N ASN A 446 0.08 14.36 9.17
CA ASN A 446 -1.30 14.66 9.55
C ASN A 446 -2.04 15.45 8.46
N LYS A 447 -1.38 16.39 7.79
CA LYS A 447 -1.97 17.13 6.67
C LYS A 447 -2.28 16.20 5.49
N ILE A 448 -1.35 15.34 5.09
CA ILE A 448 -1.51 14.47 3.91
C ILE A 448 -2.48 13.32 4.21
N LEU A 449 -2.32 12.62 5.32
CA LEU A 449 -3.11 11.42 5.58
C LEU A 449 -4.46 11.76 6.25
N ARG A 450 -4.48 12.51 7.36
CA ARG A 450 -5.76 12.80 8.04
C ARG A 450 -6.65 13.74 7.23
N LEU A 451 -6.13 14.90 6.82
CA LEU A 451 -6.92 15.83 6.03
C LEU A 451 -7.11 15.32 4.60
N GLY A 452 -6.10 14.71 3.99
CA GLY A 452 -6.23 14.15 2.64
C GLY A 452 -7.35 13.12 2.50
N ARG A 453 -7.52 12.22 3.49
CA ARG A 453 -8.64 11.27 3.53
C ARG A 453 -10.00 11.96 3.39
N VAL A 454 -10.24 13.05 4.14
CA VAL A 454 -11.51 13.80 4.09
C VAL A 454 -11.71 14.52 2.74
N ARG A 455 -10.64 14.68 1.97
CA ARG A 455 -10.60 15.44 0.70
C ARG A 455 -10.64 14.53 -0.53
N GLY A 456 -10.64 13.20 -0.35
CA GLY A 456 -10.56 12.22 -1.43
C GLY A 456 -9.13 11.86 -1.86
N MET A 457 -8.11 12.35 -1.14
CA MET A 457 -6.71 12.05 -1.44
C MET A 457 -6.26 10.77 -0.71
N GLY A 458 -6.06 9.70 -1.47
CA GLY A 458 -5.53 8.43 -0.99
C GLY A 458 -3.99 8.41 -1.05
N THR A 459 -3.37 7.53 -0.27
CA THR A 459 -1.90 7.38 -0.29
C THR A 459 -1.52 5.92 -0.17
N ILE A 460 -0.63 5.44 -1.05
CA ILE A 460 -0.01 4.12 -0.97
C ILE A 460 1.44 4.33 -0.61
N LEU A 461 1.87 3.71 0.49
CA LEU A 461 3.25 3.75 0.96
C LEU A 461 3.82 2.33 0.88
N ALA A 462 4.87 2.13 0.10
CA ALA A 462 5.58 0.86 0.04
C ALA A 462 6.96 0.98 0.71
N THR A 463 7.34 0.00 1.51
CA THR A 463 8.67 -0.03 2.13
C THR A 463 9.13 -1.46 2.39
N HIS A 464 10.45 -1.67 2.42
CA HIS A 464 11.05 -2.89 2.93
C HIS A 464 11.48 -2.78 4.40
N ARG A 465 11.46 -1.57 4.98
CA ARG A 465 11.82 -1.28 6.38
C ARG A 465 10.71 -0.53 7.09
N PRO A 466 9.66 -1.22 7.57
CA PRO A 466 8.61 -0.58 8.34
C PRO A 466 9.10 -0.16 9.74
N THR A 467 10.20 -0.73 10.24
CA THR A 467 10.85 -0.37 11.51
C THR A 467 11.49 1.02 11.48
N ASP A 468 11.97 1.45 10.31
CA ASP A 468 12.54 2.78 10.07
C ASP A 468 11.47 3.84 9.73
N LEU A 469 10.20 3.44 9.58
CA LEU A 469 9.10 4.31 9.16
C LEU A 469 8.43 4.98 10.36
N ASN A 470 7.96 6.22 10.16
CA ASN A 470 7.25 6.97 11.19
C ASN A 470 5.97 6.24 11.69
N ASP A 471 5.81 6.13 13.01
CA ASP A 471 4.69 5.39 13.64
C ASP A 471 3.29 5.95 13.28
N LEU A 472 3.17 7.24 12.97
CA LEU A 472 1.90 7.82 12.49
C LEU A 472 1.50 7.24 11.14
N ILE A 473 2.43 6.93 10.25
CA ILE A 473 2.11 6.27 8.97
C ILE A 473 1.47 4.91 9.25
N LEU A 474 2.11 4.09 10.09
CA LEU A 474 1.63 2.76 10.45
C LEU A 474 0.23 2.80 11.06
N THR A 475 -0.04 3.81 11.87
CA THR A 475 -1.32 4.04 12.54
C THR A 475 -2.40 4.54 11.58
N LEU A 476 -2.06 5.44 10.65
CA LEU A 476 -3.00 6.09 9.74
C LEU A 476 -3.30 5.27 8.47
N THR A 477 -2.46 4.28 8.14
CA THR A 477 -2.73 3.32 7.07
C THR A 477 -3.66 2.20 7.57
N ASN A 478 -4.92 2.26 7.15
CA ASN A 478 -5.94 1.31 7.60
C ASN A 478 -5.95 0.01 6.79
N THR A 479 -5.41 0.03 5.57
CA THR A 479 -5.19 -1.17 4.77
C THR A 479 -3.70 -1.50 4.79
N LYS A 480 -3.35 -2.73 5.13
CA LYS A 480 -1.97 -3.22 5.15
C LYS A 480 -1.86 -4.45 4.27
N VAL A 481 -0.88 -4.45 3.38
CA VAL A 481 -0.54 -5.57 2.50
C VAL A 481 0.88 -6.01 2.83
N ALA A 482 1.02 -7.20 3.41
CA ALA A 482 2.31 -7.81 3.69
C ALA A 482 2.64 -8.82 2.60
N MET A 483 3.78 -8.66 1.97
CA MET A 483 4.40 -9.64 1.09
C MET A 483 5.54 -10.33 1.86
N ARG A 484 6.35 -11.15 1.18
CA ARG A 484 7.57 -11.72 1.78
C ARG A 484 8.39 -10.64 2.48
N ALA A 485 8.55 -10.73 3.80
CA ALA A 485 9.19 -9.75 4.67
C ALA A 485 9.89 -10.48 5.84
N ASP A 486 10.82 -9.79 6.50
CA ASP A 486 11.47 -10.28 7.72
C ASP A 486 10.49 -10.26 8.91
N GLU A 487 10.76 -11.05 9.94
CA GLU A 487 9.84 -11.24 11.07
C GLU A 487 9.59 -9.96 11.86
N ASP A 488 10.64 -9.17 12.12
CA ASP A 488 10.57 -7.86 12.78
C ASP A 488 9.72 -6.86 11.97
N ALA A 489 9.84 -6.90 10.64
CA ALA A 489 9.04 -6.07 9.75
C ALA A 489 7.55 -6.43 9.80
N LEU A 490 7.23 -7.73 9.92
CA LEU A 490 5.86 -8.21 10.06
C LEU A 490 5.28 -7.91 11.44
N GLU A 491 6.05 -8.10 12.50
CA GLU A 491 5.67 -7.73 13.87
C GLU A 491 5.32 -6.24 13.96
N LYS A 492 6.14 -5.36 13.36
CA LYS A 492 5.92 -3.91 13.36
C LYS A 492 4.58 -3.50 12.74
N ILE A 493 4.02 -4.30 11.84
CA ILE A 493 2.71 -4.06 11.23
C ILE A 493 1.60 -4.97 11.77
N GLY A 494 1.89 -5.77 12.79
CA GLY A 494 1.00 -6.71 13.46
C GLY A 494 0.65 -7.94 12.62
N MET A 495 1.54 -8.42 11.76
CA MET A 495 1.34 -9.58 10.87
C MET A 495 2.35 -10.72 11.11
N ASP A 496 2.89 -10.81 12.31
CA ASP A 496 3.83 -11.85 12.77
C ASP A 496 3.27 -13.27 12.64
N ASP A 497 1.95 -13.45 12.83
CA ASP A 497 1.21 -14.71 12.57
C ASP A 497 1.53 -15.35 11.20
N TYR A 498 1.90 -14.54 10.19
CA TYR A 498 2.17 -15.01 8.82
C TYR A 498 3.65 -15.06 8.45
N ALA A 499 4.57 -14.86 9.38
CA ALA A 499 6.01 -14.88 9.09
C ALA A 499 6.44 -16.17 8.38
N ASN A 500 6.06 -17.32 8.94
CA ASN A 500 6.36 -18.64 8.36
C ASN A 500 5.79 -18.81 6.95
N LEU A 501 4.56 -18.32 6.70
CA LEU A 501 3.92 -18.39 5.39
C LEU A 501 4.64 -17.49 4.37
N LEU A 502 4.83 -16.22 4.71
CA LEU A 502 5.32 -15.20 3.79
C LEU A 502 6.81 -15.37 3.46
N GLN A 503 7.64 -15.79 4.42
CA GLN A 503 9.06 -16.06 4.20
C GLN A 503 9.30 -17.21 3.20
N ALA A 504 8.47 -18.25 3.26
CA ALA A 504 8.54 -19.39 2.36
C ALA A 504 7.83 -19.17 1.01
N SER A 505 7.02 -18.12 0.89
CA SER A 505 6.16 -17.90 -0.28
C SER A 505 6.92 -17.30 -1.48
N PRO A 506 6.53 -17.67 -2.72
CA PRO A 506 7.13 -17.09 -3.92
C PRO A 506 6.69 -15.64 -4.14
N PRO A 507 7.39 -14.88 -5.01
CA PRO A 507 7.02 -13.50 -5.31
C PRO A 507 5.56 -13.31 -5.74
N GLY A 508 4.97 -12.22 -5.29
CA GLY A 508 3.57 -11.87 -5.53
C GLY A 508 2.58 -12.46 -4.53
N TYR A 509 2.98 -13.40 -3.66
CA TYR A 509 2.13 -13.81 -2.54
C TYR A 509 2.05 -12.70 -1.50
N ALA A 510 0.85 -12.46 -1.00
CA ALA A 510 0.58 -11.40 -0.06
C ALA A 510 -0.57 -11.75 0.89
N VAL A 511 -0.52 -11.16 2.08
CA VAL A 511 -1.59 -11.12 3.06
C VAL A 511 -2.10 -9.68 3.14
N MET A 512 -3.41 -9.48 3.03
CA MET A 512 -4.04 -8.17 3.19
C MET A 512 -4.93 -8.15 4.43
N ARG A 513 -4.77 -7.12 5.26
CA ARG A 513 -5.70 -6.75 6.33
C ARG A 513 -6.29 -5.38 6.04
N SER A 514 -7.60 -5.23 6.22
CA SER A 514 -8.28 -3.95 6.04
C SER A 514 -9.61 -3.95 6.78
N PHE A 515 -10.00 -2.76 7.24
CA PHE A 515 -11.28 -2.50 7.90
C PHE A 515 -12.50 -2.77 7.00
N SER A 516 -12.33 -2.77 5.67
CA SER A 516 -13.42 -3.00 4.71
C SER A 516 -13.69 -4.50 4.46
N LEU A 517 -12.86 -5.40 4.99
CA LEU A 517 -13.03 -6.85 4.85
C LEU A 517 -13.97 -7.39 5.92
N ARG A 518 -14.68 -8.49 5.62
CA ARG A 518 -15.53 -9.20 6.58
C ARG A 518 -14.80 -10.29 7.37
N VAL A 519 -13.49 -10.39 7.16
CA VAL A 519 -12.59 -11.34 7.80
C VAL A 519 -11.33 -10.62 8.28
N LYS A 520 -10.60 -11.24 9.21
CA LYS A 520 -9.35 -10.69 9.76
C LYS A 520 -8.31 -10.41 8.65
N GLU A 521 -8.18 -11.31 7.68
CA GLU A 521 -7.24 -11.17 6.56
C GLU A 521 -7.61 -11.99 5.34
N LEU A 522 -6.99 -11.63 4.20
CA LEU A 522 -7.04 -12.39 2.95
C LEU A 522 -5.64 -12.75 2.49
N ILE A 523 -5.47 -13.99 2.03
CA ILE A 523 -4.24 -14.46 1.37
C ILE A 523 -4.51 -14.45 -0.13
N PHE A 524 -3.64 -13.79 -0.89
CA PHE A 524 -3.83 -13.62 -2.32
C PHE A 524 -2.50 -13.59 -3.05
N ARG A 525 -2.56 -13.74 -4.37
CA ARG A 525 -1.40 -13.57 -5.25
C ARG A 525 -1.65 -12.41 -6.19
N THR A 526 -0.71 -11.47 -6.19
CA THR A 526 -0.76 -10.30 -7.06
C THR A 526 -0.67 -10.73 -8.52
N GLU A 527 -1.47 -10.10 -9.37
CA GLU A 527 -1.31 -10.27 -10.81
C GLU A 527 0.04 -9.71 -11.28
N LYS A 528 0.64 -10.37 -12.27
CA LYS A 528 1.83 -9.84 -12.92
C LYS A 528 1.40 -8.80 -13.95
N LEU A 529 1.96 -7.61 -13.87
CA LEU A 529 1.82 -6.65 -14.95
C LEU A 529 2.58 -7.20 -16.17
N GLN A 530 1.86 -7.49 -17.26
CA GLN A 530 2.51 -7.88 -18.51
C GLN A 530 3.29 -6.68 -19.03
N SER A 531 4.60 -6.85 -19.19
CA SER A 531 5.57 -5.82 -19.58
C SER A 531 5.64 -5.57 -21.07
#